data_AF-A0A959NHH6-F1
#
_entry.id   AF-A0A959NHH6-F1
#
_cell.length_a   1.000
_cell.length_b   1.000
_cell.length_c   1.000
_cell.angle_alpha   90.00
_cell.angle_beta   90.00
_cell.angle_gamma   90.00
#
_symmetry.space_group_name_H-M   'P 1'
#
loop_
_entity.id
_entity.type
_entity.pdbx_description
1 polymer ?
#
loop_
_entity_poly.entity_id
_entity_poly.type
_entity_poly.pdbx_seq_one_letter_code
_entity_poly.pdbx_strand_id
1 'polypeptide(L)'
;IKHGCIKDEKIFSMLEKKSLRSFQRSKKLMAALINRNALLKIKLVQKDEFENGERRLLNFGHTIGHALENQYELTHGQAIAIGMTYAANISEQLNGFTQTKKLTNLLEKYHLPTYATYNQEKVFAVLKMDKKREKEFIHYVLLEKIGKAVLQPIPLKKFSKILESLS
;
A
#
# COMPACT_ATOMS: atom_id res chain seq x y z
N ILE A 1 -2.06 -9.12 -2.02
CA ILE A 1 -1.37 -8.11 -2.87
C ILE A 1 -0.36 -7.32 -2.04
N LYS A 2 -0.78 -6.51 -1.05
CA LYS A 2 0.09 -5.73 -0.15
C LYS A 2 1.38 -6.44 0.30
N HIS A 3 1.27 -7.60 0.97
CA HIS A 3 2.45 -8.36 1.43
C HIS A 3 3.39 -8.77 0.28
N GLY A 4 2.84 -9.04 -0.90
CA GLY A 4 3.62 -9.33 -2.09
C GLY A 4 4.42 -8.13 -2.60
N CYS A 5 3.83 -6.93 -2.54
CA CYS A 5 4.52 -5.70 -2.89
C CYS A 5 5.67 -5.40 -1.91
N ILE A 6 5.44 -5.56 -0.60
CA ILE A 6 6.39 -5.06 0.40
C ILE A 6 7.51 -6.02 0.79
N LYS A 7 7.28 -7.35 0.72
CA LYS A 7 8.23 -8.32 1.30
C LYS A 7 8.27 -9.71 0.64
N ASP A 8 7.32 -10.03 -0.25
CA ASP A 8 7.22 -11.38 -0.82
C ASP A 8 6.83 -11.38 -2.29
N GLU A 9 7.80 -11.15 -3.17
CA GLU A 9 7.60 -11.17 -4.62
C GLU A 9 6.94 -12.47 -5.11
N LYS A 10 7.22 -13.62 -4.49
CA LYS A 10 6.61 -14.89 -4.88
C LYS A 10 5.10 -14.91 -4.62
N ILE A 11 4.61 -14.26 -3.57
CA ILE A 11 3.15 -14.04 -3.38
C ILE A 11 2.62 -13.20 -4.54
N PHE A 12 3.31 -12.12 -4.90
CA PHE A 12 2.90 -11.25 -6.00
C PHE A 12 2.79 -12.05 -7.31
N SER A 13 3.86 -12.74 -7.72
CA SER A 13 3.87 -13.55 -8.95
C SER A 13 2.84 -14.69 -8.94
N MET A 14 2.54 -15.27 -7.77
CA MET A 14 1.46 -16.26 -7.66
C MET A 14 0.09 -15.64 -7.97
N LEU A 15 -0.19 -14.44 -7.46
CA LEU A 15 -1.42 -13.71 -7.74
C LEU A 15 -1.49 -13.26 -9.21
N GLU A 16 -0.36 -12.96 -9.84
CA GLU A 16 -0.31 -12.70 -11.29
C GLU A 16 -0.71 -13.94 -12.12
N LYS A 17 -0.32 -15.14 -11.67
CA LYS A 17 -0.59 -16.40 -12.39
C LYS A 17 -1.95 -17.03 -12.09
N LYS A 18 -2.60 -16.67 -10.97
CA LYS A 18 -3.87 -17.27 -10.52
C LYS A 18 -5.01 -16.26 -10.58
N SER A 19 -6.23 -16.70 -10.80
CA SER A 19 -7.42 -15.83 -10.76
C SER A 19 -8.13 -15.95 -9.42
N LEU A 20 -9.03 -15.01 -9.09
CA LEU A 20 -9.89 -15.11 -7.91
C LEU A 20 -10.61 -16.47 -7.84
N ARG A 21 -11.14 -16.94 -8.99
CA ARG A 21 -11.79 -18.26 -9.13
C ARG A 21 -10.88 -19.42 -8.75
N SER A 22 -9.58 -19.32 -9.00
CA SER A 22 -8.61 -20.36 -8.62
C SER A 22 -8.54 -20.55 -7.10
N PHE A 23 -8.59 -19.45 -6.34
CA PHE A 23 -8.56 -19.49 -4.88
C PHE A 23 -9.93 -19.91 -4.31
N GLN A 24 -11.04 -19.45 -4.90
CA GLN A 24 -12.38 -19.84 -4.48
C GLN A 24 -12.64 -21.35 -4.62
N ARG A 25 -12.05 -21.98 -5.65
CA ARG A 25 -12.24 -23.42 -5.94
C ARG A 25 -11.30 -24.35 -5.18
N SER A 26 -10.25 -23.82 -4.55
CA SER A 26 -9.23 -24.65 -3.90
C SER A 26 -8.99 -24.18 -2.47
N LYS A 27 -9.60 -24.90 -1.51
CA LYS A 27 -9.35 -24.68 -0.07
C LYS A 27 -7.85 -24.79 0.27
N LYS A 28 -7.12 -25.73 -0.36
CA LYS A 28 -5.68 -25.88 -0.17
C LYS A 28 -4.90 -24.64 -0.61
N LEU A 29 -5.20 -24.10 -1.79
CA LEU A 29 -4.54 -22.90 -2.30
C LEU A 29 -4.86 -21.68 -1.44
N MET A 30 -6.12 -21.54 -1.01
CA MET A 30 -6.55 -20.45 -0.12
C MET A 30 -5.85 -20.55 1.24
N ALA A 31 -5.83 -21.73 1.87
CA ALA A 31 -5.17 -21.95 3.16
C ALA A 31 -3.67 -21.67 3.08
N ALA A 32 -3.00 -22.08 2.00
CA ALA A 32 -1.59 -21.79 1.79
C ALA A 32 -1.32 -20.28 1.66
N LEU A 33 -2.19 -19.55 0.93
CA LEU A 33 -2.09 -18.09 0.83
C LEU A 33 -2.30 -17.42 2.20
N ILE A 34 -3.34 -17.81 2.94
CA ILE A 34 -3.63 -17.27 4.28
C ILE A 34 -2.45 -17.51 5.22
N ASN A 35 -1.98 -18.76 5.31
CA ASN A 35 -0.86 -19.13 6.18
C ASN A 35 0.40 -18.30 5.87
N ARG A 36 0.72 -18.14 4.59
CA ARG A 36 1.89 -17.36 4.18
C ARG A 36 1.76 -15.87 4.54
N ASN A 37 0.57 -15.29 4.40
CA ASN A 37 0.31 -13.91 4.81
C ASN A 37 0.40 -13.76 6.35
N ALA A 38 -0.16 -14.71 7.10
CA ALA A 38 -0.10 -14.72 8.57
C ALA A 38 1.35 -14.79 9.06
N LEU A 39 2.15 -15.72 8.52
CA LEU A 39 3.56 -15.86 8.88
C LEU A 39 4.39 -14.61 8.57
N LEU A 40 4.14 -13.93 7.45
CA LEU A 40 4.82 -12.66 7.13
C LEU A 40 4.48 -11.57 8.14
N LYS A 41 3.20 -11.42 8.49
CA LYS A 41 2.75 -10.45 9.49
C LYS A 41 3.34 -10.77 10.86
N ILE A 42 3.29 -12.03 11.30
CA ILE A 42 3.86 -12.48 12.57
C ILE A 42 5.35 -12.16 12.64
N LYS A 43 6.13 -12.48 11.61
CA LYS A 43 7.57 -12.17 11.57
C LYS A 43 7.87 -10.68 11.70
N LEU A 44 7.07 -9.83 11.05
CA LEU A 44 7.23 -8.38 11.14
C LEU A 44 6.86 -7.85 12.53
N VAL A 45 5.76 -8.33 13.11
CA VAL A 45 5.28 -7.91 14.43
C VAL A 45 6.23 -8.39 15.53
N GLN A 46 6.70 -9.64 15.47
CA GLN A 46 7.65 -10.18 16.45
C GLN A 46 8.99 -9.45 16.44
N LYS A 47 9.44 -8.97 15.28
CA LYS A 47 10.69 -8.22 15.16
C LYS A 47 10.56 -6.77 15.66
N ASP A 48 9.34 -6.22 15.66
CA ASP A 48 9.06 -4.82 15.95
C ASP A 48 7.65 -4.66 16.52
N GLU A 49 7.48 -5.09 17.77
CA GLU A 49 6.18 -5.15 18.45
C GLU A 49 5.54 -3.76 18.58
N PHE A 50 6.34 -2.74 18.88
CA PHE A 50 5.89 -1.36 19.10
C PHE A 50 5.78 -0.52 17.81
N GLU A 51 5.98 -1.12 16.63
CA GLU A 51 5.86 -0.44 15.33
C GLU A 51 6.77 0.79 15.18
N ASN A 52 8.03 0.67 15.58
CA ASN A 52 9.03 1.74 15.48
C ASN A 52 9.91 1.63 14.23
N GLY A 53 9.89 0.49 13.53
CA GLY A 53 10.74 0.20 12.37
C GLY A 53 10.03 -0.61 11.30
N GLU A 54 10.50 -1.83 11.03
CA GLU A 54 10.05 -2.65 9.90
C GLU A 54 8.55 -3.00 9.90
N ARG A 55 7.88 -3.04 11.07
CA ARG A 55 6.45 -3.34 11.11
C ARG A 55 5.63 -2.29 10.36
N ARG A 56 6.11 -1.04 10.29
CA ARG A 56 5.48 0.04 9.52
C ARG A 56 5.35 -0.25 8.03
N LEU A 57 6.13 -1.18 7.47
CA LEU A 57 5.97 -1.60 6.07
C LEU A 57 4.56 -2.20 5.81
N LEU A 58 3.90 -2.73 6.85
CA LEU A 58 2.52 -3.19 6.76
C LEU A 58 1.53 -2.07 6.42
N ASN A 59 1.93 -0.81 6.61
CA ASN A 59 1.13 0.38 6.32
C ASN A 59 1.26 0.85 4.87
N PHE A 60 1.83 0.04 3.97
CA PHE A 60 1.83 0.31 2.53
C PHE A 60 0.41 0.56 2.01
N GLY A 61 0.20 1.74 1.42
CA GLY A 61 -1.09 2.24 0.97
C GLY A 61 -2.05 2.77 2.05
N HIS A 62 -1.72 2.66 3.35
CA HIS A 62 -2.65 3.02 4.43
C HIS A 62 -2.75 4.52 4.66
N THR A 63 -1.68 5.27 4.44
CA THR A 63 -1.67 6.72 4.63
C THR A 63 -2.73 7.42 3.79
N ILE A 64 -2.73 7.21 2.47
CA ILE A 64 -3.75 7.79 1.58
C ILE A 64 -5.04 6.98 1.66
N GLY A 65 -4.95 5.65 1.80
CA GLY A 65 -6.12 4.79 1.92
C GLY A 65 -7.06 5.21 3.05
N HIS A 66 -6.56 5.42 4.26
CA HIS A 66 -7.40 5.87 5.38
C HIS A 66 -8.00 7.27 5.17
N ALA A 67 -7.28 8.17 4.50
CA ALA A 67 -7.82 9.48 4.16
C ALA A 67 -8.98 9.38 3.15
N LEU A 68 -8.94 8.41 2.24
CA LEU A 68 -10.02 8.15 1.29
C LEU A 68 -11.18 7.35 1.90
N GLU A 69 -10.89 6.37 2.76
CA GLU A 69 -11.87 5.51 3.44
C GLU A 69 -12.95 6.34 4.14
N ASN A 70 -12.53 7.32 4.95
CA ASN A 70 -13.44 8.17 5.71
C ASN A 70 -14.24 9.17 4.85
N GLN A 71 -13.70 9.55 3.69
CA GLN A 71 -14.27 10.63 2.88
C GLN A 71 -15.22 10.14 1.79
N TYR A 72 -15.07 8.88 1.36
CA TYR A 72 -15.75 8.31 0.19
C TYR A 72 -16.50 7.01 0.48
N GLU A 73 -16.66 6.64 1.76
CA GLU A 73 -17.38 5.43 2.20
C GLU A 73 -16.91 4.14 1.49
N LEU A 74 -15.62 4.12 1.12
CA LEU A 74 -14.98 2.97 0.50
C LEU A 74 -14.79 1.87 1.55
N THR A 75 -14.92 0.61 1.14
CA THR A 75 -14.47 -0.47 2.01
C THR A 75 -12.97 -0.35 2.27
N HIS A 76 -12.50 -0.79 3.44
CA HIS A 76 -11.08 -0.76 3.78
C HIS A 76 -10.18 -1.32 2.67
N GLY A 77 -10.53 -2.49 2.12
CA GLY A 77 -9.75 -3.12 1.04
C GLY A 77 -9.66 -2.27 -0.23
N GLN A 78 -10.74 -1.57 -0.61
CA GLN A 78 -10.77 -0.67 -1.76
C GLN A 78 -9.92 0.58 -1.51
N ALA A 79 -10.05 1.19 -0.34
CA ALA A 79 -9.30 2.38 0.02
C ALA A 79 -7.78 2.10 0.06
N ILE A 80 -7.37 0.97 0.65
CA ILE A 80 -5.98 0.53 0.65
C ILE A 80 -5.49 0.20 -0.77
N ALA A 81 -6.33 -0.35 -1.65
CA ALA A 81 -5.95 -0.62 -3.04
C ALA A 81 -5.56 0.67 -3.79
N ILE A 82 -6.40 1.69 -3.70
CA ILE A 82 -6.13 3.02 -4.27
C ILE A 82 -4.87 3.62 -3.63
N GLY A 83 -4.77 3.56 -2.29
CA GLY A 83 -3.59 4.04 -1.58
C GLY A 83 -2.29 3.35 -2.00
N MET A 84 -2.32 2.05 -2.32
CA MET A 84 -1.16 1.33 -2.86
C MET A 84 -0.77 1.82 -4.26
N THR A 85 -1.74 2.17 -5.11
CA THR A 85 -1.48 2.80 -6.42
C THR A 85 -0.76 4.13 -6.24
N TYR A 86 -1.26 5.02 -5.37
CA TYR A 86 -0.57 6.28 -5.09
C TYR A 86 0.82 6.06 -4.52
N ALA A 87 0.98 5.14 -3.57
CA ALA A 87 2.29 4.84 -3.01
C ALA A 87 3.28 4.32 -4.07
N ALA A 88 2.81 3.54 -5.05
CA ALA A 88 3.64 3.10 -6.18
C ALA A 88 4.04 4.26 -7.11
N ASN A 89 3.11 5.15 -7.46
CA ASN A 89 3.41 6.34 -8.27
C ASN A 89 4.41 7.28 -7.55
N ILE A 90 4.26 7.48 -6.23
CA ILE A 90 5.22 8.25 -5.44
C ILE A 90 6.59 7.55 -5.41
N SER A 91 6.60 6.21 -5.35
CA SER A 91 7.83 5.42 -5.42
C SER A 91 8.53 5.54 -6.77
N GLU A 92 7.77 5.69 -7.86
CA GLU A 92 8.30 5.94 -9.21
C GLU A 92 9.05 7.27 -9.26
N GLN A 93 8.45 8.34 -8.75
CA GLN A 93 9.07 9.66 -8.70
C GLN A 93 10.27 9.77 -7.74
N LEU A 94 10.23 9.05 -6.61
CA LEU A 94 11.25 9.20 -5.55
C LEU A 94 12.36 8.15 -5.59
N ASN A 95 12.02 6.91 -5.96
CA ASN A 95 12.90 5.75 -5.84
C ASN A 95 13.17 5.05 -7.18
N GLY A 96 12.64 5.58 -8.29
CA GLY A 96 12.80 4.98 -9.62
C GLY A 96 12.06 3.66 -9.79
N PHE A 97 11.00 3.43 -9.01
CA PHE A 97 10.17 2.23 -9.13
C PHE A 97 9.42 2.23 -10.48
N THR A 98 9.61 1.19 -11.31
CA THR A 98 9.05 1.14 -12.68
C THR A 98 7.87 0.16 -12.84
N GLN A 99 7.44 -0.49 -11.76
CA GLN A 99 6.45 -1.58 -11.82
C GLN A 99 5.04 -1.14 -11.40
N THR A 100 4.73 0.16 -11.47
CA THR A 100 3.42 0.74 -11.10
C THR A 100 2.29 0.06 -11.90
N LYS A 101 2.43 -0.04 -13.22
CA LYS A 101 1.45 -0.71 -14.10
C LYS A 101 1.23 -2.18 -13.75
N LYS A 102 2.27 -2.87 -13.29
CA LYS A 102 2.17 -4.28 -12.88
C LYS A 102 1.33 -4.43 -11.62
N LEU A 103 1.45 -3.50 -10.68
CA LEU A 103 0.60 -3.44 -9.49
C LEU A 103 -0.85 -3.09 -9.85
N THR A 104 -1.09 -2.06 -10.65
CA THR A 104 -2.47 -1.64 -10.99
C THR A 104 -3.21 -2.74 -11.76
N ASN A 105 -2.57 -3.36 -12.75
CA ASN A 105 -3.15 -4.49 -13.48
C ASN A 105 -3.52 -5.65 -12.54
N LEU A 106 -2.69 -5.91 -11.51
CA LEU A 106 -2.99 -6.96 -10.53
C LEU A 106 -4.19 -6.57 -9.65
N LEU A 107 -4.29 -5.31 -9.22
CA LEU A 107 -5.45 -4.84 -8.45
C LEU A 107 -6.75 -4.97 -9.25
N GLU A 108 -6.75 -4.49 -10.50
CA GLU A 108 -7.89 -4.55 -11.42
C GLU A 108 -8.31 -6.00 -11.72
N LYS A 109 -7.34 -6.89 -11.93
CA LYS A 109 -7.59 -8.34 -12.11
C LYS A 109 -8.36 -8.96 -10.94
N TYR A 110 -8.21 -8.41 -9.74
CA TYR A 110 -8.93 -8.85 -8.53
C TYR A 110 -10.11 -7.93 -8.19
N HIS A 111 -10.57 -7.12 -9.15
CA HIS A 111 -11.73 -6.23 -9.03
C HIS A 111 -11.57 -5.17 -7.94
N LEU A 112 -10.35 -4.75 -7.65
CA LEU A 112 -10.06 -3.65 -6.73
C LEU A 112 -9.86 -2.34 -7.51
N PRO A 113 -10.36 -1.21 -6.99
CA PRO A 113 -10.14 0.09 -7.59
C PRO A 113 -8.67 0.49 -7.49
N THR A 114 -8.16 1.08 -8.56
CA THR A 114 -6.78 1.57 -8.65
C THR A 114 -6.68 3.08 -8.48
N TYR A 115 -7.70 3.81 -8.91
CA TYR A 115 -7.79 5.27 -8.82
C TYR A 115 -9.15 5.68 -8.27
N ALA A 116 -9.23 6.87 -7.69
CA ALA A 116 -10.49 7.50 -7.29
C ALA A 116 -10.39 9.01 -7.53
N THR A 117 -11.51 9.62 -7.93
CA THR A 117 -11.63 11.07 -7.96
C THR A 117 -11.86 11.55 -6.53
N TYR A 118 -10.95 12.36 -6.00
CA TYR A 118 -11.10 12.92 -4.67
C TYR A 118 -10.67 14.39 -4.56
N ASN A 119 -11.19 15.05 -3.51
CA ASN A 119 -10.77 16.39 -3.13
C ASN A 119 -9.43 16.28 -2.39
N GLN A 120 -8.37 16.72 -3.05
CA GLN A 120 -7.01 16.63 -2.52
C GLN A 120 -6.83 17.42 -1.22
N GLU A 121 -7.42 18.61 -1.12
CA GLU A 121 -7.33 19.45 0.07
C GLU A 121 -7.88 18.73 1.31
N LYS A 122 -8.99 18.01 1.17
CA LYS A 122 -9.58 17.20 2.24
C LYS A 122 -8.67 16.04 2.63
N VAL A 123 -8.12 15.31 1.65
CA VAL A 123 -7.14 14.24 1.91
C VAL A 123 -5.93 14.80 2.65
N PHE A 124 -5.40 15.95 2.24
CA PHE A 124 -4.30 16.63 2.94
C PHE A 124 -4.67 17.08 4.35
N ALA A 125 -5.88 17.59 4.56
CA ALA A 125 -6.33 18.01 5.88
C ALA A 125 -6.34 16.82 6.84
N VAL A 126 -6.83 15.66 6.40
CA VAL A 126 -6.80 14.42 7.19
C VAL A 126 -5.37 14.00 7.49
N LEU A 127 -4.48 14.01 6.48
CA LEU A 127 -3.06 13.67 6.65
C LEU A 127 -2.30 14.62 7.59
N LYS A 128 -2.66 15.91 7.61
CA LYS A 128 -2.11 16.91 8.54
C LYS A 128 -2.66 16.73 9.96
N MET A 129 -3.96 16.42 10.08
CA MET A 129 -4.62 16.22 11.37
C MET A 129 -4.10 14.99 12.12
N ASP A 130 -3.93 13.87 11.41
CA ASP A 130 -3.38 12.62 11.94
C ASP A 130 -1.93 12.78 12.45
N LYS A 131 -1.28 13.90 12.08
CA LYS A 131 0.11 14.22 12.42
C LYS A 131 0.26 15.55 13.16
N LYS A 132 -0.78 16.02 13.85
CA LYS A 132 -0.77 17.22 14.73
C LYS A 132 0.25 17.18 15.89
N ARG A 133 1.16 16.20 15.92
CA ARG A 133 2.29 16.11 16.85
C ARG A 133 3.62 16.12 16.06
N GLU A 134 4.14 17.33 15.84
CA GLU A 134 5.58 17.66 15.75
C GLU A 134 6.50 17.04 14.68
N LYS A 135 6.09 16.78 13.43
CA LYS A 135 7.10 16.44 12.38
C LYS A 135 6.86 17.13 11.04
N GLU A 136 7.87 17.86 10.56
CA GLU A 136 8.00 18.38 9.19
C GLU A 136 7.98 17.28 8.10
N PHE A 137 8.05 16.02 8.53
CA PHE A 137 8.18 14.84 7.68
C PHE A 137 7.06 13.83 7.92
N ILE A 138 6.58 13.25 6.82
CA ILE A 138 5.76 12.04 6.81
C ILE A 138 6.65 10.83 6.54
N HIS A 139 6.70 9.89 7.50
CA HIS A 139 7.24 8.56 7.22
C HIS A 139 6.24 7.81 6.35
N TYR A 140 6.65 7.49 5.13
CA TYR A 140 5.80 6.90 4.11
C TYR A 140 6.43 5.60 3.61
N VAL A 141 5.59 4.59 3.35
CA VAL A 141 6.06 3.31 2.84
C VAL A 141 6.10 3.36 1.31
N LEU A 142 7.30 3.23 0.75
CA LEU A 142 7.58 3.25 -0.68
C LEU A 142 8.13 1.90 -1.13
N LEU A 143 8.16 1.67 -2.44
CA LEU A 143 8.73 0.48 -3.08
C LEU A 143 10.07 0.83 -3.73
N GLU A 144 11.05 -0.05 -3.56
CA GLU A 144 12.24 -0.07 -4.43
C GLU A 144 12.00 -1.02 -5.60
N LYS A 145 11.37 -2.17 -5.31
CA LYS A 145 10.86 -3.14 -6.28
C LYS A 145 9.75 -3.95 -5.65
N ILE A 146 8.99 -4.69 -6.45
CA ILE A 146 8.04 -5.67 -5.91
C ILE A 146 8.79 -6.66 -5.01
N GLY A 147 8.25 -6.89 -3.82
CA GLY A 147 8.86 -7.70 -2.77
C GLY A 147 9.85 -6.95 -1.88
N LYS A 148 10.09 -5.65 -2.11
CA LYS A 148 10.99 -4.83 -1.28
C LYS A 148 10.46 -3.40 -1.12
N ALA A 149 9.89 -3.14 0.05
CA ALA A 149 9.49 -1.81 0.49
C ALA A 149 10.53 -1.17 1.44
N VAL A 150 10.50 0.15 1.51
CA VAL A 150 11.30 0.98 2.41
C VAL A 150 10.39 1.98 3.13
N LEU A 151 10.70 2.27 4.39
CA LEU A 151 10.09 3.37 5.11
C LEU A 151 10.97 4.61 4.92
N GLN A 152 10.42 5.67 4.32
CA GLN A 152 11.17 6.87 3.98
C GLN A 152 10.50 8.11 4.56
N PRO A 153 11.25 8.98 5.26
CA PRO A 153 10.74 10.30 5.64
C PRO A 153 10.67 11.20 4.40
N ILE A 154 9.51 11.80 4.16
CA ILE A 154 9.28 12.75 3.07
C ILE A 154 8.84 14.09 3.70
N PRO A 155 9.49 15.22 3.38
CA PRO A 155 9.00 16.53 3.83
C PRO A 155 7.55 16.74 3.40
N LEU A 156 6.69 17.23 4.30
CA LEU A 156 5.26 17.42 4.01
C LEU A 156 5.03 18.29 2.76
N LYS A 157 5.80 19.37 2.59
CA LYS A 157 5.75 20.23 1.39
C LYS A 157 6.06 19.46 0.11
N LYS A 158 7.06 18.57 0.14
CA LYS A 158 7.44 17.73 -1.01
C LYS A 158 6.36 16.70 -1.30
N PHE A 159 5.85 16.05 -0.26
CA PHE A 159 4.76 15.09 -0.36
C PHE A 159 3.52 15.72 -1.00
N SER A 160 3.18 16.96 -0.61
CA SER A 160 2.05 17.68 -1.20
C SER A 160 2.19 17.92 -2.70
N LYS A 161 3.33 18.47 -3.12
CA LYS A 161 3.60 18.70 -4.55
C LYS A 161 3.55 17.43 -5.40
N ILE A 162 4.05 16.31 -4.86
CA ILE A 162 4.00 15.02 -5.57
C ILE A 162 2.55 14.59 -5.79
N LEU A 163 1.71 14.66 -4.76
CA LEU A 163 0.31 14.26 -4.91
C LEU A 163 -0.47 15.19 -5.86
N GLU A 164 -0.22 16.49 -5.85
CA GLU A 164 -0.77 17.45 -6.82
C GLU A 164 -0.37 17.11 -8.27
N SER A 165 0.81 16.52 -8.49
CA SER A 165 1.22 16.05 -9.82
C SER A 165 0.56 14.74 -10.27
N LEU A 166 -0.12 14.04 -9.35
CA LEU A 166 -0.79 12.75 -9.59
C LEU A 166 -2.31 12.89 -9.71
N SER A 167 -2.83 14.12 -9.64
CA SER A 167 -4.24 14.48 -9.93
C SER A 167 -4.51 14.67 -11.41
#